data_AF-A0A4Q4TS17-F1
#
_entry.id   AF-A0A4Q4TS17-F1
#
_cell.length_a   1.000
_cell.length_b   1.000
_cell.length_c   1.000
_cell.angle_alpha   90.00
_cell.angle_beta   90.00
_cell.angle_gamma   90.00
#
_symmetry.space_group_name_H-M   'P 1'
#
loop_
_entity.id
_entity.type
_entity.pdbx_description
1 polymer ?
#
loop_
_entity_poly.entity_id
_entity_poly.type
_entity_poly.pdbx_seq_one_letter_code
_entity_poly.pdbx_strand_id
1 'polypeptide(L)'
;MRVVSPSSIAFVAFLSTESNYGLIDRSYPTDGEFDPNGEKTLWQRFEHYVNWLNHGADSKTQYKVLLMGRHGEGYHNAAESYFGTPAWNCYWGPLDGNGTHIWRDADLTEAGIEQTVKAFNFWANQLAVKKQHAPQSYYTSPMTRCTVTANLTFNGLDLPREYPFVPTVKEYLREGISMRTCDERSNKTHIQSRFPWYRFEEGFTENDELWKGYEGETSEAQFKRAKELVDDIVSTDDNIWLSITSHSGQIRTILEVLNHRPFRLSTGQAIAVLVKAENMRNIEVPTSTIQSWHAEATCNSPPVTSIPGTGCVCSTTSSTLAPATAVTTPF
;
A
#
# COMPACT_ATOMS: atom_id res chain seq x y z
N MET A 1 20.90 -5.67 10.22
CA MET A 1 19.48 -5.38 9.93
C MET A 1 19.06 -4.18 10.77
N ARG A 2 18.53 -3.12 10.16
CA ARG A 2 18.01 -1.95 10.89
C ARG A 2 16.58 -2.27 11.27
N VAL A 3 16.34 -2.60 12.53
CA VAL A 3 14.98 -2.87 13.01
C VAL A 3 14.41 -1.55 13.47
N VAL A 4 13.37 -1.08 12.79
CA VAL A 4 12.55 0.02 13.31
C VAL A 4 11.64 -0.58 14.38
N SER A 5 11.72 -0.09 15.62
CA SER A 5 10.61 -0.22 16.56
C SER A 5 9.60 0.85 16.20
N PRO A 6 8.41 0.50 15.67
CA PRO A 6 7.37 1.48 15.47
C PRO A 6 6.72 1.77 16.83
N SER A 7 7.35 2.63 17.61
CA SER A 7 6.68 3.31 18.73
C SER A 7 5.84 4.43 18.12
N SER A 8 4.71 4.08 17.50
CA SER A 8 3.80 5.05 16.91
C SER A 8 3.25 6.00 17.98
N ILE A 9 3.61 7.28 17.88
CA ILE A 9 2.69 8.34 18.32
C ILE A 9 1.61 8.39 17.24
N ALA A 10 0.63 7.49 17.35
CA ALA A 10 -0.47 7.40 16.42
C ALA A 10 -1.35 8.65 16.53
N PHE A 11 -1.03 9.70 15.76
CA PHE A 11 -2.02 10.71 15.45
C PHE A 11 -2.92 10.13 14.36
N VAL A 12 -4.09 9.71 14.81
CA VAL A 12 -5.16 9.16 13.98
C VAL A 12 -5.69 10.28 13.09
N ALA A 13 -5.48 10.17 11.79
CA ALA A 13 -6.10 11.03 10.79
C ALA A 13 -7.05 10.19 9.92
N PHE A 14 -8.35 10.49 10.02
CA PHE A 14 -9.48 9.76 9.42
C PHE A 14 -9.74 10.12 7.95
N LEU A 15 -10.45 9.25 7.23
CA LEU A 15 -10.61 9.31 5.79
C LEU A 15 -12.03 9.68 5.31
N SER A 16 -12.13 10.76 4.55
CA SER A 16 -12.39 10.73 3.11
C SER A 16 -11.51 11.81 2.45
N THR A 17 -11.35 11.84 1.13
CA THR A 17 -10.71 12.98 0.44
C THR A 17 -11.41 14.32 0.74
N GLU A 18 -12.57 14.31 1.40
CA GLU A 18 -13.28 15.50 1.86
C GLU A 18 -12.84 15.98 3.26
N SER A 19 -12.06 15.19 4.02
CA SER A 19 -11.71 15.48 5.42
C SER A 19 -10.27 15.93 5.65
N ASN A 20 -9.56 16.44 4.64
CA ASN A 20 -8.18 16.97 4.81
C ASN A 20 -7.19 15.91 5.35
N TYR A 21 -7.20 14.68 4.79
CA TYR A 21 -6.58 13.46 5.37
C TYR A 21 -6.99 13.14 6.82
N GLY A 22 -8.01 13.82 7.35
CA GLY A 22 -8.43 13.73 8.74
C GLY A 22 -7.45 14.34 9.72
N LEU A 23 -6.58 15.24 9.27
CA LEU A 23 -5.76 16.04 10.16
C LEU A 23 -6.68 16.82 11.10
N ILE A 24 -6.70 16.43 12.37
CA ILE A 24 -7.55 17.04 13.39
C ILE A 24 -7.01 18.42 13.77
N ASP A 25 -7.91 19.39 13.94
CA ASP A 25 -7.53 20.68 14.52
C ASP A 25 -7.21 20.49 16.00
N ARG A 26 -5.95 20.74 16.35
CA ARG A 26 -5.41 20.58 17.69
C ARG A 26 -4.27 21.56 17.88
N SER A 27 -3.95 21.88 19.13
CA SER A 27 -2.75 22.63 19.45
C SER A 27 -1.49 21.73 19.42
N TYR A 28 -0.39 22.30 18.97
CA TYR A 28 0.97 21.77 19.03
C TYR A 28 1.80 22.66 19.98
N PRO A 29 2.80 22.09 20.68
CA PRO A 29 3.70 22.87 21.54
C PRO A 29 4.41 24.04 20.85
N THR A 30 4.56 23.96 19.52
CA THR A 30 5.25 24.96 18.69
C THR A 30 4.36 26.12 18.23
N ASP A 31 3.05 26.04 18.41
CA ASP A 31 2.13 27.03 17.82
C ASP A 31 2.32 28.44 18.37
N GLY A 32 2.62 28.58 19.66
CA GLY A 32 2.80 29.90 20.27
C GLY A 32 3.97 30.69 19.67
N GLU A 33 4.99 29.99 19.14
CA GLU A 33 6.12 30.60 18.44
C GLU A 33 5.87 30.68 16.93
N PHE A 34 5.36 29.61 16.32
CA PHE A 34 5.23 29.49 14.87
C PHE A 34 4.01 30.23 14.28
N ASP A 35 2.91 30.27 15.03
CA ASP A 35 1.64 30.86 14.61
C ASP A 35 0.95 31.64 15.74
N PRO A 36 1.61 32.67 16.31
CA PRO A 36 1.07 33.44 17.44
C PRO A 36 -0.26 34.16 17.13
N ASN A 37 -0.55 34.38 15.85
CA ASN A 37 -1.73 35.10 15.38
C ASN A 37 -2.81 34.18 14.76
N GLY A 38 -2.58 32.87 14.66
CA GLY A 38 -3.55 31.92 14.09
C GLY A 38 -3.76 32.06 12.57
N GLU A 39 -2.74 32.48 11.83
CA GLU A 39 -2.77 32.70 10.38
C GLU A 39 -2.36 31.46 9.56
N LYS A 40 -1.71 30.47 10.18
CA LYS A 40 -1.20 29.29 9.48
C LYS A 40 -2.27 28.23 9.31
N THR A 41 -2.20 27.49 8.21
CA THR A 41 -3.09 26.34 8.02
C THR A 41 -2.73 25.21 8.99
N LEU A 42 -3.66 24.28 9.22
CA LEU A 42 -3.42 23.08 10.02
C LEU A 42 -2.19 22.29 9.53
N TRP A 43 -1.99 22.23 8.21
CA TRP A 43 -0.83 21.53 7.64
C TRP A 43 0.48 22.25 7.87
N GLN A 44 0.51 23.58 7.78
CA GLN A 44 1.72 24.33 8.08
C GLN A 44 2.13 24.15 9.54
N ARG A 45 1.16 24.18 10.46
CA ARG A 45 1.39 23.94 11.90
C ARG A 45 1.88 22.50 12.15
N PHE A 46 1.23 21.52 11.52
CA PHE A 46 1.64 20.11 11.62
C PHE A 46 3.04 19.88 11.04
N GLU A 47 3.34 20.43 9.87
CA GLU A 47 4.66 20.34 9.24
C GLU A 47 5.74 20.93 10.14
N HIS A 48 5.51 22.14 10.66
CA HIS A 48 6.45 22.77 11.57
C HIS A 48 6.68 21.92 12.82
N TYR A 49 5.62 21.33 13.38
CA TYR A 49 5.73 20.41 14.51
C TYR A 49 6.55 19.14 14.18
N VAL A 50 6.36 18.54 13.00
CA VAL A 50 7.15 17.37 12.56
C VAL A 50 8.62 17.74 12.34
N ASN A 51 8.90 18.91 11.79
CA ASN A 51 10.27 19.43 11.65
C ASN A 51 10.90 19.67 13.03
N TRP A 52 10.16 20.24 13.98
CA TRP A 52 10.60 20.41 15.36
C TRP A 52 10.91 19.07 16.05
N LEU A 53 10.07 18.05 15.85
CA LEU A 53 10.32 16.69 16.35
C LEU A 53 11.64 16.12 15.80
N ASN A 54 11.89 16.28 14.50
CA ASN A 54 13.14 15.81 13.88
C ASN A 54 14.36 16.60 14.34
N HIS A 55 14.26 17.93 14.52
CA HIS A 55 15.38 18.73 15.05
C HIS A 55 15.74 18.37 16.49
N GLY A 56 14.76 17.96 17.30
CA GLY A 56 14.97 17.52 18.68
C GLY A 56 15.30 16.02 18.83
N ALA A 57 15.28 15.25 17.74
CA ALA A 57 15.51 13.81 17.77
C ALA A 57 16.99 13.47 17.93
N ASP A 58 17.27 12.33 18.57
CA ASP A 58 18.63 11.78 18.59
C ASP A 58 19.01 11.15 17.24
N SER A 59 20.29 10.83 17.05
CA SER A 59 20.81 10.20 15.82
C SER A 59 20.18 8.85 15.42
N LYS A 60 19.35 8.26 16.29
CA LYS A 60 18.66 6.99 16.05
C LYS A 60 17.17 7.19 15.80
N THR A 61 16.63 8.37 16.03
CA THR A 61 15.20 8.66 15.96
C THR A 61 14.91 9.57 14.78
N GLN A 62 13.86 9.24 14.04
CA GLN A 62 13.36 10.09 12.96
C GLN A 62 11.83 10.02 12.90
N TYR A 63 11.22 11.11 12.45
CA TYR A 63 9.79 11.24 12.28
C TYR A 63 9.46 11.39 10.80
N LYS A 64 8.59 10.52 10.30
CA LYS A 64 8.14 10.49 8.89
C LYS A 64 6.63 10.53 8.80
N VAL A 65 6.11 11.07 7.72
CA VAL A 65 4.69 11.08 7.39
C VAL A 65 4.47 10.20 6.17
N LEU A 66 3.76 9.09 6.37
CA LEU A 66 3.37 8.18 5.29
C LEU A 66 1.99 8.56 4.77
N LEU A 67 1.90 8.89 3.49
CA LEU A 67 0.69 9.27 2.76
C LEU A 67 0.29 8.10 1.87
N MET A 68 -0.53 7.19 2.41
CA MET A 68 -0.83 5.90 1.81
C MET A 68 -2.18 5.91 1.09
N GLY A 69 -2.18 5.76 -0.23
CA GLY A 69 -3.38 5.66 -1.06
C GLY A 69 -3.66 4.23 -1.54
N ARG A 70 -4.91 3.79 -1.42
CA ARG A 70 -5.40 2.59 -2.11
C ARG A 70 -5.68 2.95 -3.57
N HIS A 71 -5.29 2.06 -4.48
CA HIS A 71 -5.62 2.18 -5.91
C HIS A 71 -7.12 2.46 -6.16
N GLY A 72 -7.42 3.10 -7.28
CA GLY A 72 -8.79 3.24 -7.78
C GLY A 72 -9.40 1.87 -8.11
N GLU A 73 -10.72 1.78 -8.26
CA GLU A 73 -11.39 0.53 -8.60
C GLU A 73 -10.79 -0.12 -9.86
N GLY A 74 -10.33 -1.36 -9.73
CA GLY A 74 -9.86 -2.17 -10.86
C GLY A 74 -10.91 -3.16 -11.32
N TYR A 75 -10.75 -3.71 -12.53
CA TYR A 75 -11.69 -4.71 -13.07
C TYR A 75 -11.85 -5.95 -12.17
N HIS A 76 -10.81 -6.33 -11.42
CA HIS A 76 -10.91 -7.39 -10.41
C HIS A 76 -11.87 -7.03 -9.24
N ASN A 77 -11.93 -5.76 -8.82
CA ASN A 77 -12.86 -5.33 -7.77
C ASN A 77 -14.31 -5.36 -8.28
N ALA A 78 -14.52 -4.85 -9.49
CA ALA A 78 -15.82 -4.87 -10.14
C ALA A 78 -16.30 -6.31 -10.37
N ALA A 79 -15.40 -7.20 -10.81
CA ALA A 79 -15.69 -8.63 -10.99
C ALA A 79 -16.03 -9.31 -9.67
N GLU A 80 -15.24 -9.12 -8.60
CA GLU A 80 -15.56 -9.67 -7.28
C GLU A 80 -16.94 -9.19 -6.79
N SER A 81 -17.23 -7.90 -6.97
CA SER A 81 -18.51 -7.31 -6.57
C SER A 81 -19.69 -7.89 -7.36
N TYR A 82 -19.49 -8.14 -8.65
CA TYR A 82 -20.51 -8.69 -9.54
C TYR A 82 -20.77 -10.18 -9.29
N PHE A 83 -19.72 -10.99 -9.18
CA PHE A 83 -19.84 -12.44 -9.02
C PHE A 83 -20.05 -12.88 -7.56
N GLY A 84 -19.71 -12.01 -6.61
CA GLY A 84 -19.71 -12.29 -5.18
C GLY A 84 -18.42 -12.99 -4.73
N THR A 85 -17.99 -12.67 -3.50
CA THR A 85 -16.74 -13.18 -2.90
C THR A 85 -16.59 -14.70 -2.98
N PRO A 86 -17.63 -15.54 -2.75
CA PRO A 86 -17.48 -16.99 -2.91
C PRO A 86 -17.10 -17.42 -4.32
N ALA A 87 -17.83 -16.96 -5.34
CA ALA A 87 -17.55 -17.33 -6.73
C ALA A 87 -16.23 -16.72 -7.23
N TRP A 88 -15.89 -15.52 -6.74
CA TRP A 88 -14.59 -14.91 -6.99
C TRP A 88 -13.45 -15.77 -6.46
N ASN A 89 -13.49 -16.14 -5.17
CA ASN A 89 -12.43 -16.90 -4.52
C ASN A 89 -12.24 -18.29 -5.15
N CYS A 90 -13.33 -18.93 -5.56
CA CYS A 90 -13.28 -20.34 -5.93
C CYS A 90 -13.28 -20.63 -7.42
N TYR A 91 -13.68 -19.68 -8.27
CA TYR A 91 -13.85 -19.94 -9.69
C TYR A 91 -13.33 -18.80 -10.58
N TRP A 92 -13.80 -17.56 -10.37
CA TRP A 92 -13.49 -16.46 -11.29
C TRP A 92 -12.10 -15.84 -11.10
N GLY A 93 -11.64 -15.69 -9.85
CA GLY A 93 -10.36 -15.05 -9.55
C GLY A 93 -9.12 -15.76 -10.12
N PRO A 94 -9.09 -17.12 -10.17
CA PRO A 94 -8.02 -17.88 -10.84
C PRO A 94 -8.03 -17.79 -12.38
N LEU A 95 -9.08 -17.26 -13.00
CA LEU A 95 -9.13 -17.05 -14.45
C LEU A 95 -8.54 -15.69 -14.82
N ASP A 96 -8.22 -15.47 -16.10
CA ASP A 96 -7.67 -14.18 -16.58
C ASP A 96 -8.74 -13.10 -16.74
N GLY A 97 -10.00 -13.52 -16.90
CA GLY A 97 -11.11 -12.67 -17.30
C GLY A 97 -12.36 -13.48 -17.64
N ASN A 98 -13.39 -12.80 -18.15
CA ASN A 98 -14.64 -13.42 -18.64
C ASN A 98 -14.85 -13.28 -20.16
N GLY A 99 -13.80 -12.92 -20.91
CA GLY A 99 -13.87 -12.65 -22.35
C GLY A 99 -14.28 -11.21 -22.69
N THR A 100 -14.85 -10.46 -21.75
CA THR A 100 -15.16 -9.02 -21.91
C THR A 100 -14.18 -8.14 -21.13
N HIS A 101 -13.84 -8.54 -19.91
CA HIS A 101 -12.90 -7.84 -19.04
C HIS A 101 -11.78 -8.78 -18.61
N ILE A 102 -10.58 -8.21 -18.44
CA ILE A 102 -9.38 -8.89 -17.96
C ILE A 102 -9.11 -8.41 -16.55
N TRP A 103 -8.86 -9.35 -15.63
CA TRP A 103 -8.46 -9.05 -14.26
C TRP A 103 -7.11 -9.65 -13.86
N ARG A 104 -6.43 -10.39 -14.74
CA ARG A 104 -4.97 -10.61 -14.62
C ARG A 104 -4.26 -9.26 -14.63
N ASP A 105 -3.47 -8.97 -13.60
CA ASP A 105 -2.90 -7.64 -13.31
C ASP A 105 -3.83 -6.46 -13.69
N ALA A 106 -5.07 -6.53 -13.18
CA ALA A 106 -6.18 -5.69 -13.67
C ALA A 106 -5.84 -4.19 -13.77
N ASP A 107 -6.26 -3.58 -14.89
CA ASP A 107 -6.32 -2.12 -15.02
C ASP A 107 -7.53 -1.54 -14.26
N LEU A 108 -7.58 -0.21 -14.20
CA LEU A 108 -8.68 0.55 -13.60
C LEU A 108 -9.96 0.47 -14.44
N THR A 109 -11.11 0.46 -13.77
CA THR A 109 -12.40 0.73 -14.40
C THR A 109 -12.55 2.22 -14.66
N GLU A 110 -13.61 2.61 -15.39
CA GLU A 110 -13.96 4.04 -15.54
C GLU A 110 -14.21 4.72 -14.20
N ALA A 111 -14.93 4.05 -13.28
CA ALA A 111 -15.11 4.53 -11.92
C ALA A 111 -13.78 4.65 -11.15
N GLY A 112 -12.85 3.71 -11.37
CA GLY A 112 -11.50 3.79 -10.84
C GLY A 112 -10.72 5.00 -11.36
N ILE A 113 -10.84 5.32 -12.65
CA ILE A 113 -10.24 6.53 -13.24
C ILE A 113 -10.84 7.78 -12.60
N GLU A 114 -12.16 7.87 -12.44
CA GLU A 114 -12.80 9.00 -11.77
C GLU A 114 -12.30 9.18 -10.32
N GLN A 115 -12.06 8.08 -9.60
CA GLN A 115 -11.45 8.13 -8.27
C GLN A 115 -10.04 8.74 -8.29
N THR A 116 -9.22 8.44 -9.31
CA THR A 116 -7.89 9.07 -9.46
C THR A 116 -7.99 10.57 -9.77
N VAL A 117 -8.99 10.99 -10.55
CA VAL A 117 -9.25 12.41 -10.83
C VAL A 117 -9.65 13.15 -9.55
N LYS A 118 -10.47 12.52 -8.69
CA LYS A 118 -10.79 13.08 -7.37
C LYS A 118 -9.53 13.22 -6.50
N ALA A 119 -8.64 12.23 -6.51
CA ALA A 119 -7.38 12.28 -5.78
C ALA A 119 -6.44 13.38 -6.30
N PHE A 120 -6.34 13.56 -7.63
CA PHE A 120 -5.58 14.65 -8.25
C PHE A 120 -6.10 16.03 -7.81
N ASN A 121 -7.41 16.26 -7.93
CA ASN A 121 -8.03 17.53 -7.56
C ASN A 121 -7.88 17.81 -6.05
N PHE A 122 -7.98 16.77 -5.24
CA PHE A 122 -7.69 16.86 -3.82
C PHE A 122 -6.24 17.32 -3.58
N TRP A 123 -5.25 16.67 -4.20
CA TRP A 123 -3.84 17.07 -4.06
C TRP A 123 -3.56 18.48 -4.56
N ALA A 124 -4.13 18.88 -5.70
CA ALA A 124 -4.03 20.24 -6.20
C ALA A 124 -4.56 21.26 -5.17
N ASN A 125 -5.67 20.96 -4.50
CA ASN A 125 -6.19 21.79 -3.41
C ASN A 125 -5.29 21.76 -2.16
N GLN A 126 -4.78 20.58 -1.78
CA GLN A 126 -3.91 20.43 -0.62
C GLN A 126 -2.65 21.29 -0.76
N LEU A 127 -2.02 21.27 -1.93
CA LEU A 127 -0.82 22.05 -2.23
C LEU A 127 -1.13 23.55 -2.31
N ALA A 128 -2.10 23.93 -3.13
CA ALA A 128 -2.36 25.35 -3.43
C ALA A 128 -3.03 26.10 -2.27
N VAL A 129 -4.00 25.47 -1.61
CA VAL A 129 -4.90 26.11 -0.63
C VAL A 129 -4.56 25.68 0.79
N LYS A 130 -4.50 24.38 1.07
CA LYS A 130 -4.26 23.89 2.43
C LYS A 130 -2.81 23.99 2.87
N LYS A 131 -1.89 24.29 1.93
CA LYS A 131 -0.45 24.39 2.16
C LYS A 131 0.10 23.12 2.83
N GLN A 132 -0.40 21.96 2.41
CA GLN A 132 0.21 20.69 2.77
C GLN A 132 1.54 20.55 2.05
N HIS A 133 2.57 20.11 2.76
CA HIS A 133 3.86 19.81 2.16
C HIS A 133 3.70 18.72 1.08
N ALA A 134 4.33 18.93 -0.08
CA ALA A 134 4.33 17.93 -1.15
C ALA A 134 5.06 16.65 -0.68
N PRO A 135 4.67 15.45 -1.15
CA PRO A 135 5.52 14.29 -0.95
C PRO A 135 6.92 14.54 -1.52
N GLN A 136 7.94 14.13 -0.78
CA GLN A 136 9.35 14.25 -1.15
C GLN A 136 9.83 12.99 -1.89
N SER A 137 9.27 11.84 -1.52
CA SER A 137 9.45 10.57 -2.24
C SER A 137 8.11 9.94 -2.57
N TYR A 138 8.09 9.18 -3.67
CA TYR A 138 6.92 8.49 -4.18
C TYR A 138 7.23 7.02 -4.35
N TYR A 139 6.38 6.15 -3.79
CA TYR A 139 6.48 4.70 -3.90
C TYR A 139 5.17 4.13 -4.43
N THR A 140 5.27 3.07 -5.23
CA THR A 140 4.08 2.37 -5.74
C THR A 140 4.29 0.87 -5.80
N SER A 141 3.21 0.12 -5.63
CA SER A 141 3.15 -1.30 -5.96
C SER A 141 3.43 -1.55 -7.44
N PRO A 142 4.02 -2.70 -7.81
CA PRO A 142 4.21 -3.05 -9.22
C PRO A 142 2.91 -3.35 -9.99
N MET A 143 1.79 -3.54 -9.29
CA MET A 143 0.51 -3.85 -9.95
C MET A 143 0.05 -2.69 -10.83
N THR A 144 -0.48 -3.01 -12.01
CA THR A 144 -0.93 -2.04 -13.01
C THR A 144 -1.89 -1.00 -12.42
N ARG A 145 -2.93 -1.44 -11.71
CA ARG A 145 -3.86 -0.54 -10.99
C ARG A 145 -3.18 0.48 -10.06
N CYS A 146 -2.08 0.13 -9.39
CA CYS A 146 -1.36 1.04 -8.50
C CYS A 146 -0.41 1.97 -9.27
N THR A 147 0.29 1.47 -10.29
CA THR A 147 1.18 2.31 -11.11
C THR A 147 0.38 3.37 -11.87
N VAL A 148 -0.79 3.01 -12.40
CA VAL A 148 -1.75 3.92 -13.04
C VAL A 148 -2.35 4.90 -12.04
N THR A 149 -2.82 4.42 -10.87
CA THR A 149 -3.36 5.31 -9.83
C THR A 149 -2.34 6.37 -9.43
N ALA A 150 -1.09 5.95 -9.15
CA ALA A 150 -0.03 6.88 -8.76
C ALA A 150 0.20 7.94 -9.85
N ASN A 151 0.28 7.52 -11.12
CA ASN A 151 0.46 8.44 -12.24
C ASN A 151 -0.69 9.45 -12.33
N LEU A 152 -1.93 8.97 -12.37
CA LEU A 152 -3.10 9.84 -12.53
C LEU A 152 -3.35 10.74 -11.31
N THR A 153 -2.87 10.37 -10.13
CA THR A 153 -2.99 11.18 -8.92
C THR A 153 -2.00 12.34 -8.87
N PHE A 154 -0.75 12.13 -9.32
CA PHE A 154 0.35 13.06 -9.06
C PHE A 154 0.96 13.70 -10.30
N ASN A 155 0.92 13.03 -11.46
CA ASN A 155 1.52 13.56 -12.67
C ASN A 155 0.73 14.78 -13.16
N GLY A 156 1.43 15.89 -13.42
CA GLY A 156 0.82 17.16 -13.80
C GLY A 156 0.46 18.09 -12.64
N LEU A 157 0.67 17.68 -11.38
CA LEU A 157 0.61 18.61 -10.24
C LEU A 157 1.78 19.60 -10.27
N ASP A 158 1.55 20.80 -9.74
CA ASP A 158 2.59 21.80 -9.49
C ASP A 158 3.40 21.40 -8.24
N LEU A 159 4.42 20.55 -8.47
CA LEU A 159 5.29 20.01 -7.43
C LEU A 159 6.62 20.79 -7.36
N PRO A 160 7.23 20.93 -6.17
CA PRO A 160 8.56 21.52 -6.03
C PRO A 160 9.59 20.82 -6.93
N ARG A 161 10.52 21.58 -7.51
CA ARG A 161 11.54 21.03 -8.43
C ARG A 161 12.48 20.05 -7.75
N GLU A 162 12.72 20.25 -6.46
CA GLU A 162 13.50 19.38 -5.58
C GLU A 162 12.79 18.05 -5.28
N TYR A 163 11.46 17.99 -5.41
CA TYR A 163 10.65 16.81 -5.13
C TYR A 163 9.76 16.44 -6.34
N PRO A 164 10.36 16.13 -7.51
CA PRO A 164 9.59 15.80 -8.70
C PRO A 164 8.89 14.45 -8.53
N PHE A 165 7.77 14.26 -9.23
CA PHE A 165 7.08 12.98 -9.29
C PHE A 165 7.89 11.94 -10.07
N VAL A 166 8.72 11.18 -9.36
CA VAL A 166 9.54 10.08 -9.89
C VAL A 166 9.38 8.86 -8.99
N PRO A 167 8.29 8.08 -9.15
CA PRO A 167 8.01 6.95 -8.28
C PRO A 167 9.06 5.86 -8.34
N THR A 168 9.32 5.23 -7.19
CA THR A 168 10.05 3.97 -7.10
C THR A 168 9.06 2.82 -6.92
N VAL A 169 9.09 1.86 -7.83
CA VAL A 169 8.32 0.62 -7.76
C VAL A 169 8.97 -0.31 -6.75
N LYS A 170 8.20 -0.71 -5.74
CA LYS A 170 8.59 -1.62 -4.65
C LYS A 170 7.77 -2.91 -4.74
N GLU A 171 8.41 -4.05 -4.94
CA GLU A 171 7.78 -5.37 -5.05
C GLU A 171 6.83 -5.62 -3.86
N TYR A 172 7.31 -5.33 -2.66
CA TYR A 172 6.58 -5.60 -1.42
C TYR A 172 5.42 -4.64 -1.14
N LEU A 173 5.18 -3.63 -1.98
CA LEU A 173 3.95 -2.84 -1.93
C LEU A 173 2.74 -3.53 -2.57
N ARG A 174 2.91 -4.72 -3.15
CA ARG A 174 1.81 -5.52 -3.72
C ARG A 174 0.84 -6.07 -2.66
N GLU A 175 -0.38 -6.37 -3.10
CA GLU A 175 -1.43 -6.98 -2.27
C GLU A 175 -0.96 -8.32 -1.70
N GLY A 176 -1.71 -8.87 -0.74
CA GLY A 176 -1.54 -10.27 -0.33
C GLY A 176 -1.60 -11.18 -1.56
N ILE A 177 -0.65 -12.11 -1.66
CA ILE A 177 -0.51 -12.95 -2.86
C ILE A 177 -1.39 -14.18 -2.70
N SER A 178 -2.17 -14.51 -3.72
CA SER A 178 -3.01 -15.69 -3.77
C SER A 178 -2.87 -16.34 -5.16
N MET A 179 -3.51 -17.47 -5.38
CA MET A 179 -3.60 -18.11 -6.70
C MET A 179 -4.36 -17.27 -7.74
N ARG A 180 -5.05 -16.20 -7.34
CA ARG A 180 -5.82 -15.32 -8.23
C ARG A 180 -4.89 -14.60 -9.21
N THR A 181 -5.30 -14.48 -10.47
CA THR A 181 -4.47 -13.87 -11.53
C THR A 181 -4.30 -12.37 -11.35
N CYS A 182 -5.19 -11.71 -10.60
CA CYS A 182 -5.03 -10.30 -10.23
C CYS A 182 -3.85 -10.03 -9.29
N ASP A 183 -3.29 -11.10 -8.70
CA ASP A 183 -2.15 -11.07 -7.80
C ASP A 183 -0.83 -11.41 -8.53
N GLU A 184 -0.88 -11.76 -9.81
CA GLU A 184 0.30 -11.82 -10.68
C GLU A 184 0.57 -10.43 -11.25
N ARG A 185 1.80 -9.93 -11.12
CA ARG A 185 2.19 -8.64 -11.70
C ARG A 185 2.66 -8.80 -13.13
N SER A 186 2.48 -7.75 -13.94
CA SER A 186 3.19 -7.63 -15.21
C SER A 186 4.71 -7.63 -15.01
N ASN A 187 5.44 -8.00 -16.06
CA ASN A 187 6.91 -7.96 -16.02
C ASN A 187 7.44 -6.52 -15.95
N LYS A 188 8.70 -6.38 -15.51
CA LYS A 188 9.37 -5.09 -15.35
C LYS A 188 9.40 -4.30 -16.66
N THR A 189 9.66 -4.95 -17.79
CA THR A 189 9.66 -4.30 -19.11
C THR A 189 8.31 -3.66 -19.43
N HIS A 190 7.20 -4.35 -19.15
CA HIS A 190 5.85 -3.82 -19.36
C HIS A 190 5.61 -2.57 -18.50
N ILE A 191 5.91 -2.65 -17.20
CA ILE A 191 5.74 -1.52 -16.27
C ILE A 191 6.59 -0.32 -16.73
N GLN A 192 7.86 -0.55 -17.07
CA GLN A 192 8.77 0.49 -17.54
C GLN A 192 8.32 1.11 -18.87
N SER A 193 7.78 0.30 -19.79
CA SER A 193 7.28 0.79 -21.08
C SER A 193 6.08 1.72 -20.92
N ARG A 194 5.23 1.46 -19.92
CA ARG A 194 4.06 2.28 -19.61
C ARG A 194 4.45 3.58 -18.90
N PHE A 195 5.45 3.51 -18.02
CA PHE A 195 5.94 4.67 -17.27
C PHE A 195 7.48 4.77 -17.34
N PRO A 196 8.05 5.33 -18.43
CA PRO A 196 9.50 5.39 -18.64
C PRO A 196 10.30 6.14 -17.57
N TRP A 197 9.65 7.00 -16.78
CA TRP A 197 10.30 7.76 -15.69
C TRP A 197 10.20 7.07 -14.33
N TYR A 198 9.45 5.96 -14.20
CA TYR A 198 9.42 5.21 -12.96
C TYR A 198 10.76 4.53 -12.74
N ARG A 199 11.20 4.50 -11.48
CA ARG A 199 12.37 3.75 -11.03
C ARG A 199 11.91 2.43 -10.43
N PHE A 200 12.82 1.48 -10.34
CA PHE A 200 12.61 0.21 -9.65
C PHE A 200 13.61 0.10 -8.52
N GLU A 201 13.25 -0.59 -7.44
CA GLU A 201 14.21 -0.91 -6.39
C GLU A 201 15.35 -1.79 -6.91
N GLU A 202 16.45 -1.76 -6.16
CA GLU A 202 17.60 -2.62 -6.43
C GLU A 202 17.17 -4.10 -6.37
N GLY A 203 17.60 -4.88 -7.35
CA GLY A 203 17.24 -6.30 -7.43
C GLY A 203 15.85 -6.60 -7.98
N PHE A 204 15.05 -5.60 -8.38
CA PHE A 204 13.72 -5.85 -8.96
C PHE A 204 13.79 -6.75 -10.20
N THR A 205 13.15 -7.92 -10.10
CA THR A 205 13.21 -9.00 -11.08
C THR A 205 12.35 -8.73 -12.31
N GLU A 206 12.73 -9.29 -13.46
CA GLU A 206 11.98 -9.10 -14.71
C GLU A 206 10.57 -9.68 -14.58
N ASN A 207 10.47 -10.98 -14.29
CA ASN A 207 9.20 -11.70 -14.15
C ASN A 207 8.74 -11.73 -12.69
N ASP A 208 7.46 -12.04 -12.49
CA ASP A 208 6.93 -12.28 -11.16
C ASP A 208 7.46 -13.61 -10.59
N GLU A 209 8.30 -13.53 -9.56
CA GLU A 209 8.85 -14.71 -8.90
C GLU A 209 8.02 -15.16 -7.68
N LEU A 210 7.14 -14.29 -7.17
CA LEU A 210 6.36 -14.57 -5.95
C LEU A 210 5.04 -15.25 -6.27
N TRP A 211 4.35 -14.86 -7.35
CA TRP A 211 3.10 -15.50 -7.74
C TRP A 211 3.36 -16.84 -8.42
N LYS A 212 2.76 -17.91 -7.90
CA LYS A 212 2.86 -19.27 -8.47
C LYS A 212 1.57 -19.77 -9.11
N GLY A 213 0.45 -19.10 -8.84
CA GLY A 213 -0.87 -19.46 -9.37
C GLY A 213 -1.53 -20.68 -8.70
N TYR A 214 -0.98 -21.19 -7.61
CA TYR A 214 -1.53 -22.36 -6.92
C TYR A 214 -1.40 -22.34 -5.38
N GLU A 215 -0.69 -21.37 -4.82
CA GLU A 215 -0.53 -21.17 -3.38
C GLU A 215 -0.78 -19.71 -3.02
N GLY A 216 -1.16 -19.47 -1.76
CA GLY A 216 -1.42 -18.15 -1.20
C GLY A 216 -0.47 -17.83 -0.05
N GLU A 217 -0.13 -16.56 0.06
CA GLU A 217 0.68 -15.99 1.14
C GLU A 217 -0.11 -16.04 2.45
N THR A 218 0.53 -16.48 3.52
CA THR A 218 -0.05 -16.45 4.86
C THR A 218 -0.08 -15.03 5.41
N SER A 219 -0.93 -14.77 6.40
CA SER A 219 -0.98 -13.44 7.04
C SER A 219 0.34 -13.09 7.73
N GLU A 220 1.02 -14.08 8.31
CA GLU A 220 2.34 -13.96 8.92
C GLU A 220 3.42 -13.59 7.90
N ALA A 221 3.37 -14.18 6.69
CA ALA A 221 4.30 -13.82 5.62
C ALA A 221 4.04 -12.43 5.07
N GLN A 222 2.77 -12.06 4.86
CA GLN A 222 2.43 -10.70 4.45
C GLN A 222 2.89 -9.67 5.49
N PHE A 223 2.72 -9.97 6.79
CA PHE A 223 3.21 -9.12 7.87
C PHE A 223 4.73 -8.97 7.82
N LYS A 224 5.47 -10.08 7.68
CA LYS A 224 6.92 -10.06 7.52
C LYS A 224 7.35 -9.20 6.33
N ARG A 225 6.74 -9.42 5.16
CA ARG A 225 7.01 -8.68 3.93
C ARG A 225 6.73 -7.18 4.07
N ALA A 226 5.60 -6.83 4.70
CA ALA A 226 5.26 -5.45 5.01
C ALA A 226 6.26 -4.81 5.99
N LYS A 227 6.73 -5.57 6.98
CA LYS A 227 7.75 -5.11 7.93
C LYS A 227 9.08 -4.84 7.23
N GLU A 228 9.55 -5.78 6.41
CA GLU A 228 10.79 -5.64 5.62
C GLU A 228 10.73 -4.40 4.73
N LEU A 229 9.59 -4.17 4.06
CA LEU A 229 9.37 -2.97 3.27
C LEU A 229 9.44 -1.67 4.10
N VAL A 230 8.76 -1.63 5.26
CA VAL A 230 8.74 -0.45 6.12
C VAL A 230 10.14 -0.17 6.67
N ASP A 231 10.85 -1.21 7.13
CA ASP A 231 12.23 -1.10 7.61
C ASP A 231 13.15 -0.57 6.50
N ASP A 232 13.02 -1.08 5.27
CA ASP A 232 13.77 -0.61 4.11
C ASP A 232 13.49 0.87 3.83
N ILE A 233 12.25 1.26 3.53
CA ILE A 233 11.87 2.64 3.21
C ILE A 233 12.34 3.61 4.30
N VAL A 234 12.03 3.31 5.57
CA VAL A 234 12.37 4.18 6.68
C VAL A 234 13.87 4.31 6.86
N SER A 235 14.64 3.30 6.49
CA SER A 235 16.07 3.28 6.71
C SER A 235 16.92 3.76 5.54
N THR A 236 16.37 3.78 4.32
CA THR A 236 17.09 4.21 3.12
C THR A 236 16.65 5.57 2.59
N ASP A 237 15.44 6.01 2.95
CA ASP A 237 14.90 7.31 2.54
C ASP A 237 15.04 8.30 3.68
N ASP A 238 15.84 9.35 3.50
CA ASP A 238 16.03 10.40 4.52
C ASP A 238 14.89 11.44 4.53
N ASN A 239 13.95 11.37 3.59
CA ASN A 239 12.84 12.31 3.51
C ASN A 239 11.78 12.09 4.61
N ILE A 240 11.03 13.14 4.91
CA ILE A 240 9.97 13.15 5.92
C ILE A 240 8.64 12.74 5.29
N TRP A 241 8.29 13.30 4.13
CA TRP A 241 6.96 13.15 3.52
C TRP A 241 6.98 12.11 2.41
N LEU A 242 6.42 10.92 2.66
CA LEU A 242 6.51 9.79 1.73
C LEU A 242 5.13 9.42 1.21
N SER A 243 4.93 9.44 -0.10
CA SER A 243 3.72 8.92 -0.73
C SER A 243 3.86 7.45 -1.07
N ILE A 244 2.84 6.65 -0.76
CA ILE A 244 2.77 5.22 -1.04
C ILE A 244 1.44 4.92 -1.73
N THR A 245 1.47 4.37 -2.94
CA THR A 245 0.27 3.87 -3.63
C THR A 245 0.25 2.34 -3.59
N SER A 246 -0.75 1.74 -2.97
CA SER A 246 -0.81 0.31 -2.68
C SER A 246 -2.27 -0.20 -2.63
N HIS A 247 -2.51 -1.30 -1.91
CA HIS A 247 -3.77 -2.06 -1.89
C HIS A 247 -4.36 -2.07 -0.48
N SER A 248 -5.63 -2.46 -0.35
CA SER A 248 -6.30 -2.47 0.95
C SER A 248 -5.66 -3.40 1.97
N GLY A 249 -5.32 -4.63 1.57
CA GLY A 249 -4.72 -5.60 2.48
C GLY A 249 -3.31 -5.17 2.87
N GLN A 250 -2.49 -4.80 1.89
CA GLN A 250 -1.13 -4.35 2.16
C GLN A 250 -1.06 -3.10 3.05
N ILE A 251 -1.89 -2.08 2.82
CA ILE A 251 -1.92 -0.88 3.68
C ILE A 251 -2.39 -1.26 5.09
N ARG A 252 -3.40 -2.13 5.23
CA ARG A 252 -3.84 -2.63 6.54
C ARG A 252 -2.70 -3.33 7.27
N THR A 253 -1.91 -4.15 6.59
CA THR A 253 -0.77 -4.86 7.19
C THR A 253 0.37 -3.90 7.54
N ILE A 254 0.64 -2.87 6.72
CA ILE A 254 1.58 -1.79 7.08
C ILE A 254 1.12 -1.06 8.35
N LEU A 255 -0.18 -0.75 8.46
CA LEU A 255 -0.73 -0.13 9.67
C LEU A 255 -0.56 -1.04 10.89
N GLU A 256 -0.75 -2.35 10.74
CA GLU A 256 -0.52 -3.34 11.79
C GLU A 256 0.95 -3.38 12.22
N VAL A 257 1.89 -3.42 11.26
CA VAL A 257 3.33 -3.30 11.53
C VAL A 257 3.64 -2.04 12.32
N LEU A 258 3.01 -0.92 11.98
CA LEU A 258 3.18 0.37 12.66
C LEU A 258 2.44 0.46 14.01
N ASN A 259 1.85 -0.63 14.49
CA ASN A 259 1.01 -0.69 15.69
C ASN A 259 -0.13 0.34 15.68
N HIS A 260 -0.64 0.66 14.49
CA HIS A 260 -1.81 1.50 14.31
C HIS A 260 -3.08 0.64 14.44
N ARG A 261 -4.19 1.27 14.86
CA ARG A 261 -5.50 0.58 14.93
C ARG A 261 -5.88 -0.03 13.56
N PRO A 262 -6.58 -1.17 13.52
CA PRO A 262 -7.08 -1.73 12.27
C PRO A 262 -7.89 -0.69 11.49
N PHE A 263 -7.55 -0.52 10.21
CA PHE A 263 -8.23 0.41 9.33
C PHE A 263 -8.27 -0.15 7.90
N ARG A 264 -9.38 0.05 7.19
CA ARG A 264 -9.56 -0.43 5.83
C ARG A 264 -9.93 0.74 4.91
N LEU A 265 -9.21 0.83 3.80
CA LEU A 265 -9.45 1.81 2.75
C LEU A 265 -10.43 1.26 1.72
N SER A 266 -11.42 2.06 1.33
CA SER A 266 -12.17 1.86 0.07
C SER A 266 -11.29 2.25 -1.13
N THR A 267 -11.66 1.82 -2.34
CA THR A 267 -10.92 2.17 -3.56
C THR A 267 -10.84 3.69 -3.73
N GLY A 268 -9.67 4.19 -4.13
CA GLY A 268 -9.39 5.63 -4.26
C GLY A 268 -9.24 6.41 -2.95
N GLN A 269 -9.32 5.78 -1.78
CA GLN A 269 -9.09 6.45 -0.49
C GLN A 269 -7.62 6.46 -0.09
N ALA A 270 -7.20 7.48 0.66
CA ALA A 270 -5.84 7.61 1.18
C ALA A 270 -5.76 8.12 2.64
N ILE A 271 -4.83 7.58 3.43
CA ILE A 271 -4.60 7.91 4.85
C ILE A 271 -3.22 8.56 5.05
N ALA A 272 -3.12 9.48 6.00
CA ALA A 272 -1.84 10.03 6.46
C ALA A 272 -1.48 9.47 7.85
N VAL A 273 -0.24 9.03 8.05
CA VAL A 273 0.25 8.47 9.32
C VAL A 273 1.59 9.09 9.69
N LEU A 274 1.67 9.73 10.86
CA LEU A 274 2.95 10.11 11.46
C LEU A 274 3.59 8.88 12.12
N VAL A 275 4.82 8.58 11.74
CA VAL A 275 5.62 7.47 12.23
C VAL A 275 6.84 8.01 12.95
N LYS A 276 7.02 7.59 14.21
CA LYS A 276 8.32 7.68 14.88
C LYS A 276 9.06 6.38 14.59
N ALA A 277 10.24 6.50 14.01
CA ALA A 277 11.09 5.38 13.69
C ALA A 277 12.38 5.45 14.52
N GLU A 278 12.68 4.36 15.21
CA GLU A 278 13.87 4.23 16.06
C GLU A 278 14.80 3.16 15.49
N ASN A 279 16.04 3.53 15.17
CA ASN A 279 17.04 2.63 14.63
C ASN A 279 17.65 1.78 15.75
N MET A 280 17.19 0.54 15.86
CA MET A 280 17.66 -0.40 16.88
C MET A 280 18.82 -1.27 16.39
N ARG A 281 19.91 -0.66 15.91
CA ARG A 281 21.14 -1.43 15.60
C ARG A 281 21.57 -2.20 16.85
N ASN A 282 21.84 -3.51 16.68
CA ASN A 282 22.35 -4.43 17.70
C ASN A 282 21.33 -5.03 18.68
N ILE A 283 20.04 -4.99 18.38
CA ILE A 283 19.08 -5.87 19.08
C ILE A 283 18.96 -7.16 18.27
N GLU A 284 19.38 -8.28 18.87
CA GLU A 284 19.01 -9.60 18.36
C GLU A 284 17.50 -9.76 18.50
N VAL A 285 16.81 -9.77 17.37
CA VAL A 285 15.38 -10.12 17.33
C VAL A 285 15.30 -11.65 17.31
N PRO A 286 14.40 -12.27 18.10
CA PRO A 286 14.20 -13.70 18.02
C PRO A 286 13.81 -14.11 16.60
N THR A 287 14.61 -14.97 15.97
CA THR A 287 14.24 -15.60 14.71
C THR A 287 13.11 -16.59 14.97
N SER A 288 11.98 -16.38 14.31
CA SER A 288 10.90 -17.35 14.26
C SER A 288 10.87 -18.01 12.87
N THR A 289 10.35 -19.24 12.82
CA THR A 289 10.09 -19.90 11.54
C THR A 289 8.62 -19.71 11.23
N ILE A 290 8.31 -19.09 10.10
CA ILE A 290 6.93 -18.94 9.61
C ILE A 290 6.71 -19.83 8.38
N GLN A 291 5.49 -20.36 8.25
CA GLN A 291 5.03 -20.93 6.99
C GLN A 291 4.64 -19.77 6.09
N SER A 292 5.33 -19.61 4.96
CA SER A 292 5.08 -18.47 4.07
C SER A 292 3.91 -18.65 3.13
N TRP A 293 3.63 -19.89 2.75
CA TRP A 293 2.66 -20.23 1.72
C TRP A 293 1.74 -21.36 2.17
N HIS A 294 0.50 -21.32 1.71
CA HIS A 294 -0.48 -22.39 1.88
C HIS A 294 -1.11 -22.76 0.54
N ALA A 295 -1.47 -24.02 0.35
CA ALA A 295 -2.21 -24.43 -0.84
C ALA A 295 -3.59 -23.75 -0.82
N GLU A 296 -3.98 -23.22 -1.98
CA GLU A 296 -5.34 -22.77 -2.21
C GLU A 296 -6.08 -23.79 -3.07
N ALA A 297 -7.39 -23.96 -2.83
CA ALA A 297 -8.24 -24.90 -3.55
C ALA A 297 -9.31 -24.13 -4.32
N THR A 298 -9.61 -24.60 -5.53
CA THR A 298 -10.64 -24.02 -6.41
C THR A 298 -11.73 -25.04 -6.75
N CYS A 299 -12.80 -24.52 -7.33
CA CYS A 299 -13.87 -25.30 -7.91
C CYS A 299 -13.83 -25.17 -9.43
N ASN A 300 -14.22 -26.23 -10.13
CA ASN A 300 -14.36 -26.22 -11.60
C ASN A 300 -15.65 -25.51 -12.08
N SER A 301 -16.48 -25.06 -11.15
CA SER A 301 -17.71 -24.29 -11.38
C SER A 301 -17.98 -23.40 -10.16
N PRO A 302 -18.91 -22.42 -10.25
CA PRO A 302 -19.28 -21.60 -9.10
C PRO A 302 -19.61 -22.44 -7.84
N PRO A 303 -19.01 -22.10 -6.69
CA PRO A 303 -19.14 -22.89 -5.46
C PRO A 303 -20.50 -22.68 -4.80
N VAL A 304 -20.79 -23.51 -3.79
CA VAL A 304 -21.85 -23.24 -2.82
C VAL A 304 -21.46 -22.06 -1.93
N THR A 305 -20.21 -22.05 -1.45
CA THR A 305 -19.66 -20.96 -0.63
C THR A 305 -18.12 -21.02 -0.59
N SER A 306 -17.50 -19.99 0.00
CA SER A 306 -16.09 -19.98 0.39
C SER A 306 -15.99 -19.59 1.86
N ILE A 307 -15.23 -20.34 2.67
CA ILE A 307 -15.08 -20.10 4.10
C ILE A 307 -13.66 -19.58 4.37
N PRO A 308 -13.48 -18.39 4.97
CA PRO A 308 -12.17 -17.88 5.35
C PRO A 308 -11.39 -18.88 6.20
N GLY A 309 -10.14 -19.17 5.83
CA GLY A 309 -9.27 -20.14 6.52
C GLY A 309 -9.56 -21.61 6.25
N THR A 310 -10.69 -21.95 5.63
CA THR A 310 -11.06 -23.34 5.30
C THR A 310 -11.06 -23.60 3.78
N GLY A 311 -11.32 -22.58 2.96
CA GLY A 311 -11.31 -22.66 1.50
C GLY A 311 -12.68 -22.88 0.87
N CYS A 312 -12.69 -23.47 -0.33
CA CYS A 312 -13.86 -23.54 -1.20
C CYS A 312 -14.76 -24.75 -0.95
N VAL A 313 -16.08 -24.54 -0.99
CA VAL A 313 -17.10 -25.60 -0.91
C VAL A 313 -17.77 -25.74 -2.28
N CYS A 314 -17.33 -26.73 -3.07
CA CYS A 314 -17.77 -26.90 -4.45
C CYS A 314 -19.16 -27.55 -4.57
N SER A 315 -19.93 -27.12 -5.56
CA SER A 315 -21.30 -27.61 -5.84
C SER A 315 -21.33 -29.06 -6.37
N THR A 316 -20.20 -29.56 -6.86
CA THR A 316 -19.98 -30.95 -7.26
C THR A 316 -18.68 -31.45 -6.61
N THR A 317 -18.51 -32.77 -6.46
CA THR A 317 -17.31 -33.40 -5.85
C THR A 317 -16.01 -33.20 -6.63
N SER A 318 -15.99 -32.34 -7.65
CA SER A 318 -14.81 -32.04 -8.46
C SER A 318 -14.11 -30.78 -7.94
N SER A 319 -13.19 -30.96 -6.99
CA SER A 319 -12.23 -29.93 -6.58
C SER A 319 -10.86 -30.19 -7.20
N THR A 320 -10.12 -29.12 -7.46
CA THR A 320 -8.69 -29.18 -7.79
C THR A 320 -7.91 -28.66 -6.61
N LEU A 321 -7.17 -29.55 -5.94
CA LEU A 321 -6.18 -29.22 -4.92
C LEU A 321 -4.81 -29.17 -5.58
N ALA A 322 -4.14 -28.03 -5.52
CA ALA A 322 -2.72 -27.98 -5.86
C ALA A 322 -1.87 -28.35 -4.62
N PRO A 323 -0.76 -29.08 -4.79
CA PRO A 323 0.16 -29.33 -3.69
C PRO A 323 0.85 -28.03 -3.24
N ALA A 324 0.87 -27.76 -1.93
CA ALA A 324 1.61 -26.63 -1.37
C ALA A 324 3.10 -26.95 -1.29
N THR A 325 3.94 -25.96 -1.58
CA THR A 325 5.35 -25.98 -1.19
C THR A 325 5.51 -25.21 0.12
N ALA A 326 5.79 -25.92 1.21
CA ALA A 326 6.14 -25.28 2.48
C ALA A 326 7.56 -24.71 2.37
N VAL A 327 7.68 -23.43 2.01
CA VAL A 327 8.94 -22.70 2.13
C VAL A 327 8.98 -22.05 3.51
N THR A 328 9.94 -22.49 4.32
CA THR A 328 10.24 -21.88 5.61
C THR A 328 11.17 -20.70 5.37
N THR A 329 10.77 -19.50 5.80
CA THR A 329 11.63 -18.32 5.75
C THR A 329 12.01 -17.88 7.17
N PRO A 330 13.31 -17.72 7.48
CA PRO A 330 13.76 -17.28 8.80
C PRO A 330 13.42 -15.81 9.02
N PHE A 331 12.96 -15.46 10.22
CA PHE A 331 12.64 -14.10 10.65
C PHE A 331 13.84 -13.34 11.21
#